data_AF-A0A7X2MGM8-F1
#
_entry.id   AF-A0A7X2MGM8-F1
#
_cell.length_a   1.000
_cell.length_b   1.000
_cell.length_c   1.000
_cell.angle_alpha   90.00
_cell.angle_beta   90.00
_cell.angle_gamma   90.00
#
_symmetry.space_group_name_H-M   'P 1'
#
loop_
_entity.id
_entity.type
_entity.pdbx_description
1 polymer ?
#
loop_
_entity_poly.entity_id
_entity_poly.type
_entity_poly.pdbx_seq_one_letter_code
_entity_poly.pdbx_strand_id
1 'polypeptide(L)' 'PETPAAKMKLQPGDVILTCNNRVVNSEEEFYQALQLNSAYCHVKVRTYEGDLRIAESAIFMDSPHEIGLILFH' A
#
# COMPACT_ATOMS: atom_id res chain seq x y z
N PRO A 1 -12.49 8.03 0.96
CA PRO A 1 -12.83 7.24 -0.25
C PRO A 1 -11.77 7.33 -1.36
N GLU A 2 -10.94 8.37 -1.38
CA GLU A 2 -9.95 8.61 -2.45
C GLU A 2 -8.53 8.14 -2.11
N THR A 3 -8.37 7.42 -0.99
CA THR A 3 -7.04 7.03 -0.52
C THR A 3 -6.55 5.81 -1.32
N PRO A 4 -5.25 5.76 -1.67
CA PRO A 4 -4.62 4.59 -2.30
C PRO A 4 -4.96 3.28 -1.58
N ALA A 5 -4.98 3.27 -0.24
CA ALA A 5 -5.36 2.08 0.53
C ALA A 5 -6.79 1.59 0.25
N ALA A 6 -7.75 2.52 0.12
CA ALA A 6 -9.13 2.19 -0.24
C ALA A 6 -9.22 1.68 -1.69
N LYS A 7 -8.46 2.26 -2.63
CA LYS A 7 -8.36 1.77 -4.03
C LYS A 7 -7.75 0.36 -4.08
N MET A 8 -6.81 0.07 -3.20
CA MET A 8 -6.16 -1.23 -3.07
C MET A 8 -7.01 -2.26 -2.30
N LYS A 9 -8.19 -1.86 -1.79
CA LYS A 9 -9.10 -2.69 -0.99
C LYS A 9 -8.42 -3.29 0.25
N LEU A 10 -7.50 -2.55 0.86
CA LEU A 10 -6.88 -2.95 2.12
C LEU A 10 -7.91 -2.85 3.24
N GLN A 11 -7.99 -3.87 4.08
CA GLN A 11 -8.85 -3.88 5.26
C GLN A 11 -8.01 -3.80 6.53
N PRO A 12 -8.54 -3.19 7.61
CA PRO A 12 -7.91 -3.29 8.92
C PRO A 12 -7.71 -4.76 9.30
N GLY A 13 -6.46 -5.12 9.63
CA GLY A 13 -6.06 -6.52 9.90
C GLY A 13 -5.31 -7.20 8.76
N ASP A 14 -5.26 -6.58 7.57
CA ASP A 14 -4.41 -7.02 6.47
C ASP A 14 -2.93 -6.69 6.72
N VAL A 15 -2.03 -7.61 6.41
CA VAL A 15 -0.58 -7.45 6.57
C VAL A 15 0.10 -7.32 5.22
N ILE A 16 0.72 -6.18 4.95
CA ILE A 16 1.52 -5.99 3.73
C ILE A 16 2.85 -6.73 3.90
N LEU A 17 3.19 -7.59 2.95
CA LEU A 17 4.42 -8.38 2.94
C LEU A 17 5.48 -7.81 2.00
N THR A 18 5.06 -7.33 0.83
CA THR A 18 5.97 -6.75 -0.16
C THR A 18 5.32 -5.56 -0.83
N CYS A 19 6.10 -4.54 -1.16
CA CYS A 19 5.72 -3.40 -1.99
C CYS A 19 6.76 -3.20 -3.10
N ASN A 20 6.33 -3.04 -4.36
CA ASN A 20 7.19 -2.80 -5.51
C ASN A 20 8.39 -3.77 -5.57
N ASN A 21 8.10 -5.08 -5.41
CA ASN A 21 9.08 -6.17 -5.39
C ASN A 21 10.08 -6.15 -4.22
N ARG A 22 9.89 -5.30 -3.21
CA ARG A 22 10.67 -5.29 -1.96
C ARG A 22 9.86 -5.81 -0.80
N VAL A 23 10.48 -6.60 0.07
CA VAL A 23 9.87 -6.99 1.35
C VAL A 23 9.77 -5.73 2.21
N VAL A 24 8.60 -5.54 2.83
CA VAL A 24 8.34 -4.40 3.72
C VAL A 24 7.81 -4.95 5.02
N ASN A 25 8.46 -4.59 6.13
CA ASN A 25 8.07 -5.02 7.47
C ASN A 25 7.69 -3.84 8.37
N SER A 26 7.94 -2.62 7.89
CA SER A 26 7.61 -1.38 8.58
C SER A 26 6.94 -0.40 7.63
N GLU A 27 6.24 0.56 8.23
CA GLU A 27 5.63 1.68 7.52
C GLU A 27 6.67 2.50 6.73
N GLU A 28 7.85 2.70 7.33
CA GLU A 28 8.94 3.46 6.71
C GLU A 28 9.49 2.74 5.47
N GLU A 29 9.71 1.42 5.57
CA GLU A 29 10.10 0.59 4.41
C GLU A 29 9.03 0.59 3.32
N PHE A 30 7.74 0.61 3.72
CA PHE A 30 6.63 0.71 2.79
C PHE A 30 6.64 2.04 2.02
N TYR A 31 6.78 3.17 2.71
CA TYR A 31 6.88 4.48 2.06
C TYR A 31 8.11 4.61 1.18
N GLN A 32 9.26 4.07 1.60
CA GLN A 32 10.49 4.03 0.80
C GLN A 32 10.26 3.21 -0.48
N ALA A 33 9.68 2.01 -0.36
CA ALA A 33 9.32 1.15 -1.49
C ALA A 33 8.31 1.82 -2.44
N LEU A 34 7.41 2.62 -1.91
CA LEU A 34 6.42 3.39 -2.66
C LEU A 34 7.07 4.54 -3.46
N GLN A 35 7.98 5.30 -2.83
CA GLN A 35 8.70 6.40 -3.48
C GLN A 35 9.54 5.95 -4.68
N LEU A 36 10.06 4.72 -4.66
CA LEU A 36 10.81 4.13 -5.77
C LEU A 36 9.99 4.04 -7.07
N ASN A 37 8.67 3.89 -6.97
CA ASN A 37 7.80 3.83 -8.13
C ASN A 37 6.50 4.58 -7.85
N SER A 38 6.61 5.90 -7.83
CA SER A 38 5.53 6.82 -7.42
C SER A 38 4.31 6.82 -8.36
N ALA A 39 4.42 6.21 -9.54
CA ALA A 39 3.31 6.05 -10.49
C ALA A 39 2.54 4.72 -10.32
N TYR A 40 3.10 3.75 -9.60
CA TYR A 40 2.54 2.40 -9.52
C TYR A 40 2.86 1.72 -8.20
N CYS A 41 1.82 1.32 -7.48
CA CYS A 41 1.95 0.58 -6.23
C CYS A 41 1.53 -0.87 -6.46
N HIS A 42 2.48 -1.80 -6.31
CA HIS A 42 2.23 -3.23 -6.35
C HIS A 42 2.54 -3.84 -4.99
N VAL A 43 1.52 -4.32 -4.28
CA VAL A 43 1.69 -4.91 -2.95
C VAL A 43 1.18 -6.33 -2.87
N LYS A 44 1.90 -7.15 -2.12
CA LYS A 44 1.39 -8.43 -1.62
C LYS A 44 0.91 -8.21 -0.21
N VAL A 45 -0.30 -8.67 0.04
CA VAL A 45 -1.01 -8.52 1.29
C VAL A 45 -1.40 -9.90 1.75
N ARG A 46 -1.33 -10.13 3.04
CA ARG A 46 -1.93 -11.29 3.69
C ARG A 46 -3.20 -10.83 4.39
N THR A 47 -4.33 -11.45 4.05
CA THR A 47 -5.58 -11.17 4.74
C THR A 47 -5.51 -11.71 6.16
N TYR A 48 -6.42 -11.23 7.02
CA TYR A 48 -6.59 -11.78 8.36
C TYR A 48 -6.85 -13.30 8.36
N GLU A 49 -7.54 -13.81 7.33
CA GLU A 49 -7.83 -15.24 7.15
C GLU A 49 -6.58 -16.06 6.73
N GLY A 50 -5.45 -15.38 6.48
CA GLY A 50 -4.18 -15.99 6.14
C GLY A 50 -3.91 -16.10 4.64
N ASP A 51 -4.88 -15.71 3.80
CA ASP A 51 -4.79 -15.75 2.34
C ASP A 51 -3.87 -14.67 1.79
N LEU A 52 -3.12 -15.02 0.75
CA LEU A 52 -2.24 -14.09 0.06
C LEU A 52 -2.98 -13.45 -1.11
N ARG A 53 -3.07 -12.12 -1.09
CA ARG A 53 -3.68 -11.32 -2.14
C ARG A 53 -2.66 -10.35 -2.73
N ILE A 54 -2.67 -10.23 -4.04
CA ILE A 54 -1.94 -9.17 -4.75
C ILE A 54 -2.91 -8.01 -4.94
N ALA A 55 -2.49 -6.81 -4.56
CA ALA A 55 -3.20 -5.57 -4.83
C ALA A 55 -2.28 -4.63 -5.60
N GLU A 56 -2.75 -4.15 -6.75
CA GLU A 56 -2.01 -3.23 -7.58
C GLU A 56 -2.87 -2.04 -7.94
N SER A 57 -2.30 -0.84 -7.87
CA SER A 57 -2.99 0.38 -8.25
C SER A 57 -2.02 1.36 -8.88
N ALA A 58 -2.43 1.98 -9.98
CA ALA A 58 -1.77 3.19 -10.46
C ALA A 58 -2.01 4.30 -9.43
N ILE A 59 -0.91 4.92 -8.99
CA ILE A 59 -0.99 6.15 -8.20
C ILE A 59 -0.91 7.28 -9.22
N PHE A 60 -2.08 7.77 -9.62
CA PHE A 60 -2.16 8.94 -10.49
C PHE A 60 -1.80 10.17 -9.66
N MET A 61 -0.61 10.72 -9.90
CA MET A 61 -0.01 11.83 -9.16
C MET A 61 -0.45 13.20 -9.72
N ASP A 62 -1.70 13.34 -10.17
CA ASP A 62 -2.20 14.58 -10.79
C ASP A 62 -2.76 15.60 -9.77
N SER A 63 -2.57 15.37 -8.46
CA SER A 63 -2.79 16.41 -7.46
C SER A 63 -1.80 16.25 -6.29
N PRO A 64 -1.09 17.32 -5.87
CA PRO A 64 0.02 17.25 -4.91
C PRO A 64 -0.42 17.09 -3.44
N HIS A 65 -1.55 16.44 -3.16
CA HIS A 65 -2.09 16.36 -1.80
C HIS A 65 -2.44 14.92 -1.39
N GLU A 66 -1.58 14.42 -0.49
CA GLU A 66 -1.83 13.43 0.56
C GLU A 66 -2.24 12.01 0.16
N ILE A 67 -1.33 11.07 0.43
CA ILE A 67 -1.44 9.61 0.26
C ILE A 67 -2.55 8.98 1.14
N GLY A 68 -3.34 9.77 1.88
CA GLY A 68 -4.58 9.30 2.49
C GLY A 68 -4.45 8.11 3.43
N LEU A 69 -3.29 7.93 4.06
CA LEU A 69 -3.09 6.91 5.09
C LEU A 69 -3.35 7.54 6.45
N ILE A 70 -4.35 7.03 7.17
CA ILE A 70 -4.54 7.33 8.58
C ILE A 70 -3.88 6.21 9.38
N LEU A 71 -2.86 6.56 10.15
CA LEU A 71 -2.15 5.67 11.06
C LEU A 71 -2.53 6.06 12.48
N PHE A 72 -3.01 5.08 13.26
CA PHE A 72 -3.29 5.27 14.68
C PHE A 72 -2.06 4.85 15.49
N HIS A 73 -1.74 5.67 16.48
CA HIS A 73 -0.68 5.49 17.48
C HIS A 73 -1.21 4.71 18.70
#